data_AF-A0A8T4QEN8-F1
#
_entry.id   AF-A0A8T4QEN8-F1
#
_cell.length_a   1.000
_cell.length_b   1.000
_cell.length_c   1.000
_cell.angle_alpha   90.00
_cell.angle_beta   90.00
_cell.angle_gamma   90.00
#
_symmetry.space_group_name_H-M   'P 1'
#
loop_
_entity.id
_entity.type
_entity.pdbx_description
1 polymer ?
#
loop_
_entity_poly.entity_id
_entity_poly.type
_entity_poly.pdbx_seq_one_letter_code
_entity_poly.pdbx_strand_id
1 'polypeptide(L)'
;MGDIMILCKKCGNKVPASSLKLDLDEKKMICPDCIKNKGIHKEIEKDVFHKDVMPDKFADEHIHKIAHKCTSCGYKFKIDQETKKPRNCPYCNARVMSF
;
A
#
# COMPACT_ATOMS: atom_id res chain seq x y z
N MET A 1 19.96 -6.17 -16.31
CA MET A 1 18.71 -5.57 -16.84
C MET A 1 17.64 -5.75 -15.78
N GLY A 2 16.97 -4.68 -15.35
CA GLY A 2 15.88 -4.79 -14.37
C GLY A 2 14.54 -4.83 -15.06
N ASP A 3 13.71 -5.84 -14.75
CA ASP A 3 12.36 -5.97 -15.29
C ASP A 3 11.44 -4.86 -14.76
N ILE A 4 10.71 -4.21 -15.67
CA ILE A 4 9.73 -3.18 -15.34
C ILE A 4 8.47 -3.88 -14.81
N MET A 5 8.10 -3.62 -13.55
CA MET A 5 6.93 -4.20 -12.90
C MET A 5 5.69 -3.31 -13.10
N ILE A 6 4.56 -3.91 -13.47
CA ILE A 6 3.28 -3.24 -13.75
C ILE A 6 2.13 -3.98 -13.03
N LEU A 7 1.08 -3.24 -12.65
CA LEU A 7 -0.11 -3.80 -12.02
C LEU A 7 -1.07 -4.41 -13.06
N CYS A 8 -1.56 -5.61 -12.77
CA CYS A 8 -2.66 -6.23 -13.51
C CYS A 8 -3.95 -5.44 -13.31
N LYS A 9 -4.60 -5.03 -14.41
CA LYS A 9 -5.88 -4.27 -14.34
C LYS A 9 -7.07 -5.06 -13.80
N LYS A 10 -6.96 -6.39 -13.65
CA LYS A 10 -8.05 -7.25 -13.20
C LYS A 10 -7.94 -7.64 -11.73
N CYS A 11 -6.76 -8.07 -11.27
CA CYS A 11 -6.55 -8.47 -9.86
C CYS A 11 -5.67 -7.52 -9.06
N GLY A 12 -5.02 -6.52 -9.67
CA GLY A 12 -4.09 -5.63 -8.98
C GLY A 12 -2.72 -6.23 -8.65
N ASN A 13 -2.42 -7.49 -9.03
CA ASN A 13 -1.10 -8.07 -8.78
C ASN A 13 0.00 -7.39 -9.61
N LYS A 14 1.15 -7.14 -8.98
CA LYS A 14 2.38 -6.67 -9.66
C LYS A 14 3.00 -7.83 -10.42
N VAL A 15 3.13 -7.66 -11.73
CA VAL A 15 3.77 -8.63 -12.63
C VAL A 15 4.72 -7.88 -13.57
N PRO A 16 5.78 -8.53 -14.07
CA PRO A 16 6.65 -7.89 -15.06
C PRO A 16 5.85 -7.58 -16.32
N ALA A 17 6.14 -6.44 -16.95
CA ALA A 17 5.46 -5.96 -18.16
C ALA A 17 5.46 -7.02 -19.27
N SER A 18 6.54 -7.80 -19.36
CA SER A 18 6.73 -8.90 -20.31
C SER A 18 5.78 -10.08 -20.12
N SER A 19 5.19 -10.25 -18.92
CA SER A 19 4.28 -11.36 -18.61
C SER A 19 2.81 -11.00 -18.78
N LEU A 20 2.48 -9.71 -18.96
CA LEU A 20 1.11 -9.28 -19.22
C LEU A 20 0.65 -9.75 -20.60
N LYS A 21 -0.63 -10.12 -20.69
CA LYS A 21 -1.27 -10.59 -21.92
C LYS A 21 -2.57 -9.84 -22.14
N LEU A 22 -2.88 -9.55 -23.40
CA LEU A 22 -4.10 -8.85 -23.79
C LEU A 22 -5.31 -9.79 -23.67
N ASP A 23 -6.30 -9.36 -22.91
CA ASP A 23 -7.61 -10.00 -22.89
C ASP A 23 -8.50 -9.43 -23.99
N LEU A 24 -9.05 -10.27 -24.86
CA LEU A 24 -9.92 -9.83 -25.95
C LEU A 24 -11.34 -9.47 -25.50
N ASP A 25 -11.79 -10.02 -24.37
CA ASP A 25 -13.13 -9.78 -23.82
C ASP A 25 -13.18 -8.43 -23.12
N GLU A 26 -12.23 -8.20 -22.21
CA GLU A 26 -12.13 -6.95 -21.44
C GLU A 26 -11.29 -5.87 -22.15
N LYS A 27 -10.67 -6.19 -23.30
CA LYS A 27 -9.77 -5.33 -24.09
C LYS A 27 -8.66 -4.67 -23.27
N LYS A 28 -8.12 -5.40 -22.28
CA LYS A 28 -7.13 -4.89 -21.31
C LYS A 28 -5.97 -5.88 -21.13
N MET A 29 -4.78 -5.34 -20.83
CA MET A 29 -3.63 -6.15 -20.41
C MET A 29 -3.85 -6.66 -18.98
N ILE A 30 -3.82 -7.98 -18.82
CA ILE A 30 -4.01 -8.66 -17.54
C ILE A 30 -2.91 -9.70 -17.33
N CYS A 31 -2.70 -10.11 -16.08
CA CYS A 31 -1.70 -11.10 -15.72
C CYS A 31 -2.12 -12.50 -16.20
N PRO A 32 -1.15 -13.43 -16.36
CA PRO A 32 -1.45 -14.79 -16.81
C PRO A 32 -2.37 -15.54 -15.84
N ASP A 33 -2.33 -15.23 -14.54
CA ASP A 33 -3.25 -15.76 -13.53
C ASP A 33 -4.70 -15.37 -13.81
N CYS A 34 -4.93 -14.11 -14.15
CA CYS A 34 -6.27 -13.61 -14.48
C CYS A 34 -6.84 -14.22 -15.76
N ILE A 35 -5.99 -14.61 -16.70
CA ILE A 35 -6.41 -15.34 -17.91
C ILE A 35 -6.73 -16.79 -17.57
N LYS A 36 -5.88 -17.44 -16.78
CA LYS A 36 -6.06 -18.84 -16.36
C LYS A 36 -7.29 -19.03 -15.48
N ASN A 37 -7.56 -18.08 -14.57
CA ASN A 37 -8.64 -18.17 -13.58
C ASN A 37 -9.86 -17.32 -13.95
N LYS A 38 -10.12 -17.13 -15.25
CA LYS A 38 -11.23 -16.31 -15.77
C LYS A 38 -12.62 -16.68 -15.20
N GLY A 39 -12.82 -17.91 -14.71
CA GLY A 39 -14.09 -18.41 -14.18
C GLY A 39 -14.25 -18.40 -12.65
N ILE A 40 -13.25 -17.97 -11.88
CA ILE A 40 -13.25 -18.15 -10.40
C ILE A 40 -13.63 -16.86 -9.64
N HIS A 41 -13.58 -15.70 -10.29
CA HIS A 41 -13.93 -14.42 -9.66
C HIS A 41 -15.44 -14.13 -9.74
N LYS A 42 -16.27 -14.87 -9.01
CA LYS A 42 -17.66 -14.43 -8.77
C LYS A 42 -18.03 -14.20 -7.31
N GLU A 43 -17.25 -14.67 -6.34
CA GLU A 43 -17.56 -14.45 -4.93
C GLU A 43 -16.23 -14.32 -4.18
N ILE A 44 -15.87 -13.08 -3.82
CA ILE A 44 -15.16 -12.63 -2.60
C ILE A 44 -15.03 -11.11 -2.81
N GLU A 45 -16.17 -10.42 -2.75
CA GLU A 45 -16.17 -9.02 -2.32
C GLU A 45 -16.04 -9.06 -0.79
N LYS A 46 -15.08 -8.31 -0.25
CA LYS A 46 -14.87 -8.08 1.19
C LYS A 46 -14.37 -9.31 1.96
N ASP A 47 -13.07 -9.54 1.93
CA ASP A 47 -12.23 -9.35 3.11
C ASP A 47 -10.81 -9.87 2.84
N VAL A 48 -9.83 -9.09 3.28
CA VAL A 48 -8.41 -9.45 3.35
C VAL A 48 -7.67 -9.56 2.02
N PHE A 49 -7.01 -8.48 1.59
CA PHE A 49 -5.55 -8.52 1.39
C PHE A 49 -4.99 -7.10 1.54
N HIS A 50 -4.61 -6.79 2.78
CA HIS A 50 -3.68 -5.73 3.09
C HIS A 50 -2.25 -6.17 2.72
N LYS A 51 -1.45 -5.18 2.29
CA LYS A 51 -0.03 -5.17 1.91
C LYS A 51 0.17 -5.44 0.41
N ASP A 52 0.46 -4.47 -0.44
CA ASP A 52 1.18 -3.21 -0.23
C ASP A 52 0.53 -2.09 -1.04
N VAL A 53 -0.09 -1.17 -0.31
CA VAL A 53 -0.58 0.11 -0.82
C VAL A 53 0.63 0.92 -1.29
N MET A 54 0.75 1.10 -2.59
CA MET A 54 1.29 2.34 -3.13
C MET A 54 0.14 3.01 -3.87
N PRO A 55 -0.42 4.11 -3.36
CA PRO A 55 -1.41 4.85 -4.08
C PRO A 55 -0.71 5.57 -5.24
N ASP A 56 -1.27 5.34 -6.42
CA ASP A 56 -1.19 6.25 -7.55
C ASP A 56 -1.68 7.65 -7.14
N LYS A 57 -1.22 8.63 -7.91
CA LYS A 57 -1.45 10.07 -7.71
C LYS A 57 -2.94 10.42 -7.60
N PHE A 58 -3.19 11.57 -6.95
CA PHE A 58 -4.44 12.34 -6.83
C PHE A 58 -5.33 12.09 -5.61
N ALA A 59 -4.85 12.51 -4.44
CA ALA A 59 -5.52 13.56 -3.68
C ALA A 59 -4.46 14.35 -2.89
N ASP A 60 -4.46 15.65 -3.12
CA ASP A 60 -3.68 16.66 -2.43
C ASP A 60 -4.11 16.72 -0.95
N GLU A 61 -3.54 15.86 -0.11
CA GLU A 61 -3.43 16.10 1.34
C GLU A 61 -2.27 15.23 1.85
N HIS A 62 -1.08 15.83 1.83
CA HIS A 62 0.17 15.22 2.27
C HIS A 62 0.13 15.03 3.80
N ILE A 63 -0.58 14.02 4.29
CA ILE A 63 -0.56 13.68 5.72
C ILE A 63 0.80 13.02 6.04
N HIS A 64 1.76 13.87 6.38
CA HIS A 64 3.14 13.53 6.76
C HIS A 64 3.17 12.80 8.11
N LYS A 65 2.73 11.53 8.17
CA LYS A 65 2.86 10.70 9.38
C LYS A 65 4.24 10.04 9.42
N ILE A 66 5.11 10.51 10.32
CA ILE A 66 6.46 9.97 10.53
C ILE A 66 6.41 8.91 11.63
N ALA A 67 7.07 7.78 11.40
CA ALA A 67 7.26 6.77 12.43
C ALA A 67 8.27 7.27 13.48
N HIS A 68 7.85 7.31 14.74
CA HIS A 68 8.67 7.75 15.86
C HIS A 68 8.81 6.66 16.92
N LYS A 69 9.96 6.63 17.59
CA LYS A 69 10.23 5.71 18.69
C LYS A 69 10.52 6.52 19.95
N CYS A 70 9.76 6.28 21.01
CA CYS A 70 10.01 6.92 22.29
C CYS A 70 11.38 6.52 22.83
N THR A 71 12.19 7.49 23.25
CA THR A 71 13.50 7.27 23.85
C THR A 71 13.41 6.77 25.30
N SER A 72 12.33 7.12 26.03
CA SER A 72 12.15 6.71 27.43
C SER A 72 11.62 5.30 27.60
N CYS A 73 10.66 4.86 26.78
CA CYS A 73 10.06 3.51 26.91
C CYS A 73 10.28 2.60 25.70
N GLY A 74 10.85 3.11 24.61
CA GLY A 74 11.07 2.32 23.39
C GLY A 74 9.83 2.07 22.52
N TYR A 75 8.65 2.54 22.94
CA TYR A 75 7.39 2.36 22.20
C TYR A 75 7.43 3.06 20.84
N LYS A 76 6.96 2.38 19.79
CA LYS A 76 6.91 2.89 18.42
C LYS A 76 5.49 3.38 18.10
N PHE A 77 5.37 4.62 17.66
CA PHE A 77 4.09 5.25 17.31
C PHE A 77 4.27 6.20 16.13
N LYS A 78 3.18 6.62 15.51
CA LYS A 78 3.21 7.53 14.36
C LYS A 78 2.87 8.94 14.84
N ILE A 79 3.58 9.93 14.31
CA ILE A 79 3.37 11.35 14.61
C ILE A 79 3.04 12.06 13.32
N ASP A 80 1.94 12.80 13.34
CA ASP A 80 1.56 13.71 12.28
C ASP A 80 2.49 14.94 12.33
N GLN A 81 3.30 15.15 11.29
CA GLN A 81 4.26 16.26 11.20
C GLN A 81 3.55 17.63 11.22
N GLU A 82 2.34 17.70 10.66
CA GLU A 82 1.54 18.93 10.61
C GLU A 82 0.98 19.31 11.99
N THR A 83 0.35 18.36 12.67
CA THR A 83 -0.27 18.63 13.99
C THR A 83 0.72 18.46 15.14
N LYS A 84 1.91 17.89 14.90
CA LYS A 84 2.92 17.48 15.89
C LYS A 84 2.29 16.70 17.05
N LYS A 85 1.28 15.89 16.73
CA LYS A 85 0.58 15.02 17.67
C LYS A 85 0.96 13.57 17.39
N PRO A 86 1.13 12.76 18.44
CA PRO A 86 1.11 13.13 19.85
C PRO A 86 2.45 13.81 20.30
N ARG A 87 2.35 14.85 21.14
CA ARG A 87 3.53 15.56 21.74
C ARG A 87 4.23 14.72 22.80
N ASN A 88 3.50 13.77 23.38
CA ASN A 88 3.95 12.90 24.45
C ASN A 88 3.74 11.45 24.01
N CYS A 89 4.60 10.56 24.47
CA CYS A 89 4.45 9.14 24.20
C CYS A 89 3.13 8.64 24.83
N PRO A 90 2.25 7.97 24.08
CA PRO A 90 0.98 7.48 24.61
C PRO A 90 1.15 6.40 25.70
N TYR A 91 2.34 5.80 25.81
CA TYR A 91 2.62 4.73 26.76
C TYR A 91 3.20 5.24 28.08
N CYS A 92 4.19 6.14 28.03
CA CYS A 92 4.91 6.61 29.22
C CYS A 92 4.77 8.10 29.48
N ASN A 93 3.98 8.80 28.66
CA ASN A 93 3.80 10.26 28.70
C ASN A 93 5.09 11.09 28.56
N ALA A 94 6.22 10.45 28.22
CA ALA A 94 7.49 11.14 28.00
C ALA A 94 7.44 12.04 26.77
N ARG A 95 8.14 13.18 26.83
CA ARG A 95 8.18 14.14 25.73
C ARG A 95 8.84 13.53 24.50
N VAL A 96 8.17 13.66 23.36
CA VAL A 96 8.70 13.22 22.09
C VAL A 96 9.69 14.27 21.57
N MET A 97 10.99 14.04 21.72
CA MET A 97 12.02 14.88 21.11
C MET A 97 12.28 14.42 19.67
N SER A 98 11.92 15.27 18.71
CA SER A 98 12.34 15.10 17.31
C SER A 98 13.76 15.66 17.18
N PHE A 99 14.67 14.88 16.60
CA PHE A 99 16.03 15.31 16.27
C PHE A 99 16.06 15.92 14.88
#